data_AF-A0A6P7F1M9-F1
#
_entry.id   AF-A0A6P7F1M9-F1
#
_cell.length_a   1.000
_cell.length_b   1.000
_cell.length_c   1.000
_cell.angle_alpha   90.00
_cell.angle_beta   90.00
_cell.angle_gamma   90.00
#
_symmetry.space_group_name_H-M   'P 1'
#
loop_
_entity.id
_entity.type
_entity.pdbx_description
1 polymer ?
#
loop_
_entity_poly.entity_id
_entity_poly.type
_entity_poly.pdbx_seq_one_letter_code
_entity_poly.pdbx_strand_id
1 'polypeptide(L)'
;MPESNFINIGKVHVELKEHYPMPAIRWKETTAEILQLRKKEEGDWHNLTMEERKKLYRASFCQTFAEFQAPTGEWKTVIGSGLIFTALSFWIFYFYKIFVYSPVPITFDEEHRRAQFRRILDMRNGPIFGAASKWDYDKDDWKN
;
A
#
# COMPACT_ATOMS: atom_id res chain seq x y z
N MET A 1 -4.80 24.52 -1.51
CA MET A 1 -5.58 23.66 -0.61
C MET A 1 -6.53 24.58 0.14
N PRO A 2 -7.84 24.59 -0.17
CA PRO A 2 -8.75 25.48 0.52
C PRO A 2 -8.98 24.96 1.94
N GLU A 3 -9.03 25.87 2.89
CA GLU A 3 -9.22 25.61 4.32
C GLU A 3 -10.50 24.78 4.54
N SER A 4 -10.34 23.57 5.06
CA SER A 4 -11.46 22.70 5.41
C SER A 4 -12.08 23.21 6.72
N ASN A 5 -13.10 24.06 6.57
CA ASN A 5 -13.94 24.53 7.67
C ASN A 5 -14.63 23.35 8.37
N PHE A 6 -14.05 22.89 9.49
CA PHE A 6 -14.53 21.81 10.37
C PHE A 6 -15.94 22.00 10.95
N ILE A 7 -16.61 23.13 10.68
CA ILE A 7 -17.93 23.50 11.21
C ILE A 7 -19.09 22.91 10.38
N ASN A 8 -18.82 22.33 9.19
CA ASN A 8 -19.86 21.93 8.23
C ASN A 8 -20.15 20.41 8.18
N ILE A 9 -20.19 19.72 9.31
CA ILE A 9 -20.48 18.27 9.37
C ILE A 9 -21.92 17.95 8.90
N GLY A 10 -22.86 18.90 9.08
CA GLY A 10 -24.26 18.76 8.64
C GLY A 10 -24.58 19.31 7.24
N LYS A 11 -23.60 19.85 6.51
CA LYS A 11 -23.82 20.31 5.13
C LYS A 11 -23.59 19.17 4.15
N VAL A 12 -24.47 19.06 3.15
CA VAL A 12 -24.30 18.14 2.04
C VAL A 12 -23.07 18.58 1.23
N HIS A 13 -22.09 17.69 1.11
CA HIS A 13 -20.87 17.92 0.34
C HIS A 13 -21.01 17.37 -1.07
N VAL A 14 -20.32 18.01 -2.00
CA VAL A 14 -20.25 17.55 -3.39
C VAL A 14 -19.13 16.52 -3.48
N GLU A 15 -19.48 15.26 -3.65
CA GLU A 15 -18.53 14.18 -3.88
C GLU A 15 -18.77 13.57 -5.27
N LEU A 16 -17.69 13.47 -6.05
CA LEU A 16 -17.68 12.73 -7.31
C LEU A 16 -17.32 11.28 -7.02
N LYS A 17 -18.27 10.37 -7.22
CA LYS A 17 -18.06 8.92 -7.07
C LYS A 17 -18.59 8.20 -8.28
N GLU A 18 -17.95 7.10 -8.65
CA GLU A 18 -18.36 6.28 -9.79
C GLU A 18 -19.80 5.76 -9.65
N HIS A 19 -20.16 5.26 -8.46
CA HIS A 19 -21.51 4.76 -8.17
C HIS A 19 -22.53 5.86 -7.86
N TYR A 20 -22.09 7.13 -7.77
CA TYR A 20 -22.96 8.28 -7.54
C TYR A 20 -22.58 9.40 -8.52
N PRO A 21 -22.91 9.23 -9.82
CA PRO A 21 -22.44 10.12 -10.88
C PRO A 21 -23.08 11.51 -10.82
N MET A 22 -24.24 11.64 -10.16
CA MET A 22 -24.98 12.89 -10.04
C MET A 22 -25.08 13.30 -8.56
N PRO A 23 -24.20 14.19 -8.09
CA PRO A 23 -24.25 14.66 -6.72
C PRO A 23 -25.50 15.49 -6.46
N ALA A 24 -26.04 15.41 -5.24
CA ALA A 24 -27.24 16.15 -4.82
C ALA A 24 -27.07 17.69 -4.91
N ILE A 25 -25.83 18.17 -4.83
CA ILE A 25 -25.49 19.59 -4.93
C ILE A 25 -24.47 19.77 -6.05
N ARG A 26 -24.55 20.90 -6.75
CA ARG A 26 -23.62 21.31 -7.81
C ARG A 26 -22.31 21.83 -7.21
N TRP A 27 -21.21 21.61 -7.92
CA TRP A 27 -19.88 21.99 -7.46
C TRP A 27 -19.68 23.50 -7.23
N LYS A 28 -20.04 24.35 -8.20
CA LYS A 28 -19.88 25.81 -8.07
C LYS A 28 -21.15 26.47 -7.55
N GLU A 29 -20.95 27.52 -6.75
CA GLU A 29 -22.00 28.46 -6.38
C GLU A 29 -22.56 29.20 -7.61
N THR A 30 -23.80 29.67 -7.50
CA THR A 30 -24.51 30.29 -8.62
C THR A 30 -24.04 31.74 -8.82
N THR A 31 -23.01 31.94 -9.64
CA THR A 31 -22.57 33.29 -10.08
C THR A 31 -23.51 33.85 -11.16
N ALA A 32 -23.58 35.19 -11.30
CA ALA A 32 -24.43 35.87 -12.29
C ALA A 32 -24.23 35.36 -13.74
N GLU A 33 -22.98 35.08 -14.14
CA GLU A 33 -22.67 34.49 -15.45
C GLU A 33 -23.24 33.08 -15.63
N ILE A 34 -23.13 32.24 -14.58
CA ILE A 34 -23.68 30.89 -14.60
C ILE A 34 -25.21 30.98 -14.69
N LEU A 35 -25.83 31.91 -13.96
CA LEU A 35 -27.28 32.12 -13.97
C LEU A 35 -27.80 32.53 -15.35
N GLN A 36 -27.05 33.37 -16.09
CA GLN A 36 -27.36 33.68 -17.50
C GLN A 36 -27.23 32.44 -18.40
N LEU A 37 -26.19 31.63 -18.22
CA LEU A 37 -26.02 30.37 -18.96
C LEU A 37 -27.11 29.35 -18.64
N ARG A 38 -27.61 29.31 -17.40
CA ARG A 38 -28.75 28.47 -17.00
C ARG A 38 -30.04 28.88 -17.71
N LYS A 39 -30.30 30.18 -17.85
CA LYS A 39 -31.46 30.66 -18.63
C LYS A 39 -31.37 30.23 -20.11
N LYS A 40 -30.15 30.14 -20.66
CA LYS A 40 -29.95 29.58 -22.01
C LYS A 40 -30.10 28.06 -22.05
N GLU A 41 -29.74 27.35 -20.98
CA GLU A 41 -29.88 25.89 -20.84
C GLU A 41 -31.34 25.42 -20.87
N GLU A 42 -32.29 26.28 -20.45
CA GLU A 42 -33.74 26.01 -20.53
C GLU A 42 -34.27 25.96 -21.98
N GLY A 43 -33.53 26.52 -22.95
CA GLY A 43 -33.88 26.51 -24.37
C GLY A 43 -33.28 25.31 -25.15
N ASP A 44 -33.23 25.43 -26.48
CA ASP A 44 -32.62 24.40 -27.34
C ASP A 44 -31.09 24.39 -27.22
N TRP A 45 -30.55 23.21 -26.91
CA TRP A 45 -29.12 22.97 -26.70
C TRP A 45 -28.31 23.07 -27.99
N HIS A 46 -28.94 22.98 -29.16
CA HIS A 46 -28.25 23.21 -30.44
C HIS A 46 -27.72 24.66 -30.57
N ASN A 47 -28.32 25.62 -29.88
CA ASN A 47 -27.90 27.03 -29.89
C ASN A 47 -26.74 27.32 -28.93
N LEU A 48 -26.36 26.36 -28.07
CA LEU A 48 -25.23 26.51 -27.15
C LEU A 48 -23.92 26.19 -27.86
N THR A 49 -22.94 27.09 -27.72
CA THR A 49 -21.58 26.85 -28.18
C THR A 49 -20.89 25.76 -27.36
N MET A 50 -19.87 25.12 -27.94
CA MET A 50 -19.11 24.06 -27.26
C MET A 50 -18.42 24.57 -25.97
N GLU A 51 -18.02 25.83 -25.95
CA GLU A 51 -17.43 26.48 -24.77
C GLU A 51 -18.46 26.69 -23.65
N GLU A 52 -19.67 27.14 -23.98
CA GLU A 52 -20.75 27.31 -23.01
C GLU A 52 -21.15 25.96 -22.38
N ARG A 53 -21.20 24.88 -23.17
CA ARG A 53 -21.44 23.52 -22.66
C ARG A 53 -20.34 23.07 -21.71
N LYS A 54 -19.06 23.30 -22.05
CA LYS A 54 -17.92 23.00 -21.16
C LYS A 54 -17.98 23.82 -19.87
N LYS A 55 -18.38 25.10 -19.95
CA LYS A 55 -18.53 25.99 -18.78
C LYS A 55 -19.67 25.53 -17.87
N LEU A 56 -20.80 25.10 -18.42
CA LEU A 56 -21.91 24.48 -17.67
C LEU A 56 -21.50 23.16 -17.00
N TYR A 57 -20.71 22.33 -17.71
CA TYR A 57 -20.17 21.09 -17.14
C TYR A 57 -19.26 21.37 -15.95
N ARG A 58 -18.25 22.25 -16.10
CA ARG A 58 -17.31 22.64 -15.02
C ARG A 58 -17.96 23.42 -13.88
N ALA A 59 -19.14 24.01 -14.10
CA ALA A 59 -19.96 24.61 -13.05
C ALA A 59 -20.72 23.56 -12.24
N SER A 60 -21.16 22.47 -12.88
CA SER A 60 -21.93 21.40 -12.25
C SER A 60 -21.01 20.37 -11.57
N PHE A 61 -19.90 20.02 -12.22
CA PHE A 61 -18.93 19.01 -11.80
C PHE A 61 -17.51 19.61 -11.76
N CYS A 62 -16.71 19.25 -10.76
CA CYS A 62 -15.32 19.72 -10.65
C CYS A 62 -14.41 19.05 -11.71
N GLN A 63 -14.50 17.73 -11.81
CA GLN A 63 -13.64 16.87 -12.62
C GLN A 63 -14.47 16.01 -13.57
N THR A 64 -13.84 15.55 -14.65
CA THR A 64 -14.43 14.54 -15.54
C THR A 64 -14.19 13.13 -15.02
N PHE A 65 -14.93 12.13 -15.52
CA PHE A 65 -14.69 10.71 -15.20
C PHE A 65 -13.25 10.27 -15.46
N ALA A 66 -12.69 10.70 -16.59
CA ALA A 66 -11.31 10.38 -16.94
C ALA A 66 -10.29 11.02 -15.98
N GLU A 67 -10.58 12.20 -15.44
CA GLU A 67 -9.68 12.91 -14.53
C GLU A 67 -9.63 12.28 -13.15
N PHE A 68 -10.78 11.86 -12.59
CA PHE A 68 -10.79 11.27 -11.24
C PHE A 68 -10.44 9.79 -11.23
N GLN A 69 -10.71 9.05 -12.31
CA GLN A 69 -10.29 7.65 -12.45
C GLN A 69 -8.83 7.51 -12.91
N ALA A 70 -8.14 8.62 -13.18
CA ALA A 70 -6.75 8.59 -13.59
C ALA A 70 -5.90 7.87 -12.52
N PRO A 71 -5.12 6.84 -12.89
CA PRO A 71 -4.34 6.09 -11.92
C PRO A 71 -3.25 6.98 -11.32
N THR A 72 -3.32 7.22 -10.03
CA THR A 72 -2.25 7.90 -9.30
C THR A 72 -1.11 6.91 -9.06
N GLY A 73 0.10 7.24 -9.48
CA GLY A 73 1.28 6.38 -9.35
C GLY A 73 1.77 6.14 -7.92
N GLU A 74 0.93 6.38 -6.92
CA GLU A 74 1.26 6.38 -5.48
C GLU A 74 1.79 5.04 -5.00
N TRP A 75 1.33 3.93 -5.59
CA TRP A 75 1.81 2.59 -5.27
C TRP A 75 3.33 2.45 -5.41
N LYS A 76 3.94 3.18 -6.36
CA LYS A 76 5.40 3.18 -6.56
C LYS A 76 6.11 3.81 -5.38
N THR A 77 5.56 4.89 -4.84
CA THR A 77 6.11 5.58 -3.66
C THR A 77 5.97 4.70 -2.42
N VAL A 78 4.84 4.02 -2.25
CA VAL A 78 4.61 3.09 -1.14
C VAL A 78 5.62 1.93 -1.19
N ILE A 79 5.81 1.30 -2.33
CA ILE A 79 6.79 0.22 -2.48
C ILE A 79 8.22 0.74 -2.29
N GLY A 80 8.56 1.88 -2.90
CA GLY A 80 9.89 2.48 -2.79
C GLY A 80 10.26 2.79 -1.33
N SER A 81 9.37 3.41 -0.58
CA SER A 81 9.57 3.68 0.85
C SER A 81 9.68 2.39 1.67
N GLY A 82 8.83 1.39 1.42
CA GLY A 82 8.91 0.10 2.11
C GLY A 82 10.25 -0.61 1.94
N LEU A 83 10.82 -0.60 0.74
CA LEU A 83 12.13 -1.18 0.47
C LEU A 83 13.27 -0.41 1.16
N ILE A 84 13.20 0.92 1.22
CA ILE A 84 14.19 1.75 1.93
C ILE A 84 14.22 1.41 3.42
N PHE A 85 13.05 1.32 4.07
CA PHE A 85 12.99 0.96 5.49
C PHE A 85 13.48 -0.47 5.76
N THR A 86 13.20 -1.40 4.85
CA THR A 86 13.69 -2.78 4.95
C THR A 86 15.22 -2.83 4.84
N ALA A 87 15.80 -2.10 3.89
CA ALA A 87 17.25 -1.99 3.75
C ALA A 87 17.89 -1.38 5.01
N LEU A 88 17.33 -0.29 5.52
CA LEU A 88 17.80 0.35 6.76
C LEU A 88 17.75 -0.61 7.96
N SER A 89 16.71 -1.44 8.06
CA SER A 89 16.60 -2.46 9.12
C SER A 89 17.76 -3.47 9.06
N PHE A 90 18.11 -3.96 7.88
CA PHE A 90 19.27 -4.86 7.71
C PHE A 90 20.60 -4.18 8.05
N TRP A 91 20.77 -2.91 7.67
CA TRP A 91 21.98 -2.14 8.03
C TRP A 91 22.12 -1.96 9.55
N ILE A 92 21.01 -1.65 10.23
CA ILE A 92 20.99 -1.52 11.69
C ILE A 92 21.32 -2.87 12.35
N PHE A 93 20.73 -3.97 11.88
CA PHE A 93 21.04 -5.31 12.39
C PHE A 93 22.52 -5.66 12.21
N TYR A 94 23.09 -5.37 11.03
CA TYR A 94 24.50 -5.60 10.75
C TYR A 94 25.41 -4.79 11.67
N PHE A 95 25.07 -3.52 11.92
CA PHE A 95 25.79 -2.66 12.86
C PHE A 95 25.80 -3.26 14.28
N TYR A 96 24.65 -3.69 14.79
CA TYR A 96 24.57 -4.36 16.10
C TYR A 96 25.42 -5.63 16.14
N LYS A 97 25.44 -6.41 15.05
CA LYS A 97 26.19 -7.67 14.99
C LYS A 97 27.70 -7.48 15.06
N ILE A 98 28.24 -6.40 14.52
CA ILE A 98 29.69 -6.11 14.53
C ILE A 98 30.12 -5.43 15.83
N PHE A 99 29.39 -4.39 16.25
CA PHE A 99 29.88 -3.49 17.29
C PHE A 99 29.35 -3.80 18.69
N VAL A 100 28.20 -4.48 18.81
CA VAL A 100 27.53 -4.67 20.10
C VAL A 100 27.53 -6.14 20.55
N TYR A 101 27.32 -7.08 19.63
CA TYR A 101 27.23 -8.49 20.00
C TYR A 101 28.61 -9.10 20.25
N SER A 102 28.73 -9.76 21.42
CA SER A 102 29.88 -10.58 21.80
C SER A 102 30.14 -11.72 20.79
N PRO A 103 31.37 -12.27 20.77
CA PRO A 103 31.66 -13.46 19.98
C PRO A 103 30.69 -14.58 20.34
N VAL A 104 30.32 -15.37 19.33
CA VAL A 104 29.48 -16.55 19.54
C VAL A 104 30.21 -17.54 20.46
N PRO A 105 29.49 -18.29 21.31
CA PRO A 105 30.14 -19.23 22.20
C PRO A 105 30.81 -20.35 21.39
N ILE A 106 31.88 -20.92 21.96
CA ILE A 106 32.70 -21.97 21.33
C ILE A 106 31.88 -23.18 20.85
N THR A 107 30.71 -23.44 21.44
CA THR A 107 29.80 -24.52 21.01
C THR A 107 29.24 -24.33 19.60
N PHE A 108 29.25 -23.12 19.05
CA PHE A 108 28.83 -22.85 17.67
C PHE A 108 29.94 -23.10 16.64
N ASP A 109 31.16 -23.37 17.10
CA ASP A 109 32.24 -23.81 16.23
C ASP A 109 31.86 -25.12 15.51
N GLU A 110 32.41 -25.32 14.32
CA GLU A 110 31.95 -26.39 13.44
C GLU A 110 32.22 -27.78 14.03
N GLU A 111 33.38 -27.98 14.64
CA GLU A 111 33.75 -29.25 15.28
C GLU A 111 32.83 -29.57 16.45
N HIS A 112 32.62 -28.59 17.33
CA HIS A 112 31.74 -28.72 18.49
C HIS A 112 30.30 -28.98 18.08
N ARG A 113 29.80 -28.28 17.05
CA ARG A 113 28.46 -28.48 16.50
C ARG A 113 28.30 -29.88 15.91
N ARG A 114 29.29 -30.37 15.15
CA ARG A 114 29.28 -31.73 14.59
C ARG A 114 29.34 -32.79 15.69
N ALA A 115 30.18 -32.61 16.70
CA ALA A 115 30.28 -33.52 17.85
C ALA A 115 28.99 -33.55 18.68
N GLN A 116 28.39 -32.37 18.93
CA GLN A 116 27.07 -32.27 19.57
C GLN A 116 26.00 -32.97 18.74
N PHE A 117 26.03 -32.78 17.42
CA PHE A 117 25.07 -33.41 16.53
C PHE A 117 25.21 -34.93 16.51
N ARG A 118 26.44 -35.45 16.45
CA ARG A 118 26.71 -36.89 16.55
C ARG A 118 26.18 -37.46 17.86
N ARG A 119 26.43 -36.78 18.98
CA ARG A 119 25.89 -37.16 20.29
C ARG A 119 24.35 -37.19 20.29
N ILE A 120 23.69 -36.23 19.64
CA ILE A 120 22.22 -36.20 19.51
C ILE A 120 21.70 -37.43 18.75
N LEU A 121 22.41 -37.84 17.69
CA LEU A 121 22.09 -39.05 16.93
C LEU A 121 22.32 -40.31 17.76
N ASP A 122 23.45 -40.41 18.47
CA ASP A 122 23.79 -41.55 19.32
C ASP A 122 22.76 -41.74 20.45
N MET A 123 22.30 -40.63 21.05
CA MET A 123 21.22 -40.63 22.04
C MET A 123 19.83 -40.85 21.43
N ARG A 124 19.72 -41.01 20.11
CA ARG A 124 18.46 -41.18 19.35
C ARG A 124 17.43 -40.12 19.67
N ASN A 125 17.85 -38.86 19.77
CA ASN A 125 16.95 -37.77 20.12
C ASN A 125 15.92 -37.49 18.99
N GLY A 126 14.64 -37.54 19.34
CA GLY A 126 13.54 -37.43 18.37
C GLY A 126 13.51 -38.58 17.35
N PRO A 127 13.35 -39.84 17.79
CA PRO A 127 13.50 -41.02 16.92
C PRO A 127 12.34 -41.25 15.95
N ILE A 128 11.19 -40.58 16.14
CA ILE A 128 9.98 -40.78 15.30
C ILE A 128 9.85 -39.68 14.23
N PHE A 129 9.96 -38.41 14.63
CA PHE A 129 9.77 -37.26 13.72
C PHE A 129 10.96 -36.27 13.71
N GLY A 130 11.98 -36.53 14.54
CA GLY A 130 13.12 -35.61 14.75
C GLY A 130 14.35 -35.98 13.93
N ALA A 131 15.49 -35.35 14.25
CA ALA A 131 16.74 -35.54 13.52
C ALA A 131 17.21 -37.01 13.47
N ALA A 132 17.10 -37.74 14.59
CA ALA A 132 17.49 -39.16 14.66
C ALA A 132 16.64 -40.06 13.74
N SER A 133 15.38 -39.72 13.48
CA SER A 133 14.51 -40.50 12.58
C SER A 133 15.01 -40.51 11.13
N LYS A 134 15.69 -39.42 10.72
CA LYS A 134 16.21 -39.20 9.36
C LYS A 134 17.63 -39.74 9.17
N TRP A 135 18.27 -40.24 10.23
CA TRP A 135 19.60 -40.84 10.15
C TRP A 135 19.49 -42.35 9.93
N ASP A 136 20.28 -42.88 8.99
CA ASP A 136 20.46 -44.31 8.78
C ASP A 136 21.67 -44.79 9.60
N TYR A 137 21.39 -45.52 10.69
CA TYR A 137 22.41 -46.00 11.62
C TYR A 137 23.22 -47.18 11.06
N ASP A 138 22.71 -47.89 10.05
CA ASP A 138 23.41 -49.03 9.46
C ASP A 138 24.43 -48.57 8.42
N LYS A 139 24.12 -47.48 7.70
CA LYS A 139 24.99 -46.89 6.66
C LYS A 139 25.82 -45.71 7.15
N ASP A 140 25.56 -45.25 8.37
CA ASP A 140 26.15 -44.06 8.97
C ASP A 140 26.02 -42.81 8.08
N ASP A 141 24.84 -42.63 7.49
CA ASP A 141 24.52 -41.51 6.59
C ASP A 141 23.05 -41.06 6.73
N TRP A 142 22.71 -39.92 6.12
CA TRP A 142 21.34 -39.43 6.06
C TRP A 142 20.47 -40.32 5.16
N LYS A 143 19.24 -40.59 5.62
CA LYS A 143 18.22 -41.23 4.79
C LYS A 143 17.84 -40.26 3.66
N ASN A 144 17.90 -40.76 2.43
CA ASN A 144 17.33 -40.09 1.26
C ASN A 144 15.81 -40.22 1.22
#